data_AF-A0A0S7ZL57-F1
#
_entry.id   AF-A0A0S7ZL57-F1
#
_cell.length_a   1.000
_cell.length_b   1.000
_cell.length_c   1.000
_cell.angle_alpha   90.00
_cell.angle_beta   90.00
_cell.angle_gamma   90.00
#
_symmetry.space_group_name_H-M   'P 1'
#
loop_
_entity.id
_entity.type
_entity.pdbx_description
1 polymer ?
#
loop_
_entity_poly.entity_id
_entity_poly.type
_entity_poly.pdbx_seq_one_letter_code
_entity_poly.pdbx_strand_id
1 'polypeptide(L)'
;MSEQFDRGNWGRTDRYSVPLRLSRWFAVFPILVGGACAPSPAADPFLVSRLEFYDRVETIVATPVSLPEGVDAPDSVLTWFENLIEDALRQAGFTVVPVQTYVDIWNRINQEAGGFFDPFTGQRDEARYEAGVSELFDELRERFSPDAILYPEMWIVEAPTSGGHARWDGATQPVGTSAVSAVLALSLATVLQDMDGAELYSNAWGLEVLEVYNRSLRVFVPVPSEDLFADQERNTTAITKALGHLIDQSTTDTGTVPAAH
;
A
#
# COMPACT_ATOMS: atom_id res chain seq x y z
N MET A 1 13.03 8.88 -17.19
CA MET A 1 13.82 8.32 -16.08
C MET A 1 13.04 8.68 -14.85
N SER A 2 12.04 7.84 -14.53
CA SER A 2 11.12 8.11 -13.44
C SER A 2 11.91 7.98 -12.16
N GLU A 3 12.09 9.10 -11.47
CA GLU A 3 12.76 9.19 -10.18
C GLU A 3 11.89 8.40 -9.20
N GLN A 4 12.18 7.11 -9.06
CA GLN A 4 11.52 6.25 -8.09
C GLN A 4 11.87 6.84 -6.74
N PHE A 5 10.87 7.37 -6.03
CA PHE A 5 11.01 7.95 -4.70
C PHE A 5 11.61 6.87 -3.78
N ASP A 6 12.94 6.84 -3.68
CA ASP A 6 13.66 5.93 -2.79
C ASP A 6 13.50 6.45 -1.37
N ARG A 7 12.37 6.12 -0.76
CA ARG A 7 12.11 6.40 0.65
C ARG A 7 12.96 5.45 1.47
N GLY A 8 14.16 5.90 1.78
CA GLY A 8 15.04 5.24 2.74
C GLY A 8 14.30 5.07 4.06
N ASN A 9 13.73 3.88 4.30
CA ASN A 9 13.44 3.31 5.62
C ASN A 9 12.59 4.15 6.62
N TRP A 10 11.87 5.18 6.18
CA TRP A 10 10.96 5.97 7.02
C TRP A 10 9.65 5.20 7.24
N GLY A 11 9.63 4.31 8.23
CA GLY A 11 8.41 3.63 8.68
C GLY A 11 8.38 2.11 8.55
N ARG A 12 9.52 1.42 8.38
CA ARG A 12 9.58 -0.03 8.69
C ARG A 12 9.39 -0.24 10.19
N THR A 13 8.15 -0.22 10.65
CA THR A 13 7.83 -0.98 11.84
C THR A 13 7.88 -2.45 11.45
N ASP A 14 8.59 -3.23 12.25
CA ASP A 14 8.84 -4.68 12.15
C ASP A 14 7.58 -5.58 12.10
N ARG A 15 6.45 -5.11 11.55
CA ARG A 15 5.18 -5.85 11.53
C ARG A 15 5.18 -7.11 10.64
N TYR A 16 6.23 -7.31 9.83
CA TYR A 16 6.36 -8.51 8.98
C TYR A 16 7.64 -9.33 9.20
N SER A 17 8.52 -8.91 10.13
CA SER A 17 9.67 -9.72 10.55
C SER A 17 9.25 -10.63 11.71
N VAL A 18 8.64 -11.77 11.41
CA VAL A 18 8.39 -12.82 12.43
C VAL A 18 9.73 -13.36 12.93
N PRO A 19 10.14 -13.16 14.21
CA PRO A 19 11.34 -13.80 14.70
C PRO A 19 11.06 -15.29 14.95
N LEU A 20 11.59 -16.16 14.09
CA LEU A 20 11.65 -17.61 14.31
C LEU A 20 12.55 -17.92 15.52
N ARG A 21 12.02 -17.77 16.75
CA ARG A 21 12.66 -18.32 17.95
C ARG A 21 12.27 -19.79 18.11
N LEU A 22 13.12 -20.67 17.56
CA LEU A 22 13.18 -22.09 17.92
C LEU A 22 13.57 -22.23 19.40
N SER A 23 12.58 -22.43 20.28
CA SER A 23 12.81 -22.98 21.62
C SER A 23 12.36 -24.45 21.65
N ARG A 24 13.35 -25.34 21.79
CA ARG A 24 13.16 -26.77 22.00
C ARG A 24 12.75 -27.01 23.46
N TRP A 25 11.50 -27.36 23.71
CA TRP A 25 11.08 -28.05 24.93
C TRP A 25 10.15 -29.21 24.58
N PHE A 26 10.55 -30.42 24.98
CA PHE A 26 9.73 -31.63 24.92
C PHE A 26 8.62 -31.55 25.97
N ALA A 27 7.36 -31.64 25.57
CA ALA A 27 6.24 -31.97 26.45
C ALA A 27 5.20 -32.79 25.68
N VAL A 28 4.91 -33.98 26.23
CA VAL A 28 3.83 -34.89 25.83
C VAL A 28 2.49 -34.20 26.10
N PHE A 29 1.60 -34.11 25.09
CA PHE A 29 0.23 -33.63 25.27
C PHE A 29 -0.82 -34.58 24.65
N PRO A 30 -2.01 -34.73 25.26
CA PRO A 30 -3.03 -35.70 24.88
C PRO A 30 -4.03 -35.14 23.85
N ILE A 31 -4.70 -36.09 23.17
CA ILE A 31 -5.99 -36.05 22.43
C ILE A 31 -6.51 -34.65 22.02
N LEU A 32 -6.36 -34.35 20.72
CA LEU A 32 -6.89 -33.20 19.99
C LEU A 32 -8.43 -33.21 19.94
N VAL A 33 -9.06 -32.31 20.69
CA VAL A 33 -10.39 -31.80 20.36
C VAL A 33 -10.21 -30.87 19.16
N GLY A 34 -10.93 -31.14 18.07
CA GLY A 34 -10.93 -30.32 16.86
C GLY A 34 -11.49 -28.93 17.13
N GLY A 35 -10.64 -28.02 17.58
CA GLY A 35 -10.90 -26.59 17.57
C GLY A 35 -10.92 -26.12 16.13
N ALA A 36 -12.10 -25.82 15.60
CA ALA A 36 -12.21 -24.99 14.42
C ALA A 36 -11.51 -23.67 14.74
N CYS A 37 -10.34 -23.42 14.13
CA CYS A 37 -9.73 -22.10 14.16
C CYS A 37 -10.73 -21.13 13.52
N ALA A 38 -11.46 -20.38 14.35
CA ALA A 38 -12.18 -19.22 13.86
C ALA A 38 -11.12 -18.29 13.23
N PRO A 39 -11.34 -17.78 12.01
CA PRO A 39 -10.42 -16.82 11.41
C PRO A 39 -10.31 -15.63 12.37
N SER A 40 -9.08 -15.25 12.71
CA SER A 40 -8.86 -14.00 13.45
C SER A 40 -9.52 -12.87 12.67
N PRO A 41 -10.27 -11.97 13.32
CA PRO A 41 -10.83 -10.81 12.65
C PRO A 41 -9.68 -10.03 12.00
N ALA A 42 -9.94 -9.49 10.80
CA ALA A 42 -9.00 -8.59 10.16
C ALA A 42 -8.69 -7.43 11.11
N ALA A 43 -7.42 -7.05 11.22
CA ALA A 43 -7.03 -5.92 12.05
C ALA A 43 -7.70 -4.64 11.54
N ASP A 44 -8.13 -3.76 12.44
CA ASP A 44 -8.66 -2.45 12.06
C ASP A 44 -7.51 -1.64 11.41
N PRO A 45 -7.66 -1.16 10.17
CA PRO A 45 -6.60 -0.43 9.48
C PRO A 45 -6.36 0.97 10.07
N PHE A 46 -7.26 1.50 10.90
CA PHE A 46 -7.03 2.75 11.61
C PHE A 46 -6.10 2.55 12.81
N LEU A 47 -5.06 3.39 12.90
CA LEU A 47 -4.14 3.41 14.04
C LEU A 47 -4.55 4.38 15.15
N VAL A 48 -5.52 5.24 14.85
CA VAL A 48 -6.25 6.07 15.81
C VAL A 48 -7.72 5.66 15.82
N SER A 49 -8.53 6.20 16.74
CA SER A 49 -9.97 5.89 16.70
C SER A 49 -10.61 6.47 15.43
N ARG A 50 -11.59 5.77 14.84
CA ARG A 50 -12.29 6.27 13.64
C ARG A 50 -12.92 7.65 13.85
N LEU A 51 -13.50 7.89 15.02
CA LEU A 51 -14.08 9.19 15.36
C LEU A 51 -13.02 10.29 15.35
N GLU A 52 -11.89 10.05 16.01
CA GLU A 52 -10.76 10.99 16.01
C GLU A 52 -10.21 11.21 14.60
N PHE A 53 -10.11 10.15 13.79
CA PHE A 53 -9.65 10.25 12.41
C PHE A 53 -10.52 11.21 11.60
N TYR A 54 -11.84 10.96 11.56
CA TYR A 54 -12.76 11.76 10.74
C TYR A 54 -13.02 13.17 11.30
N ASP A 55 -12.76 13.40 12.60
CA ASP A 55 -12.78 14.75 13.19
C ASP A 55 -11.57 15.59 12.77
N ARG A 56 -10.45 14.94 12.44
CA ARG A 56 -9.16 15.58 12.15
C ARG A 56 -8.78 15.65 10.67
N VAL A 57 -9.29 14.75 9.84
CA VAL A 57 -8.85 14.60 8.43
C VAL A 57 -9.98 14.96 7.47
N GLU A 58 -9.87 16.13 6.84
CA GLU A 58 -10.79 16.61 5.81
C GLU A 58 -10.08 16.73 4.45
N THR A 59 -8.84 17.22 4.45
CA THR A 59 -8.05 17.47 3.24
C THR A 59 -6.86 16.50 3.15
N ILE A 60 -6.82 15.71 2.07
CA ILE A 60 -5.79 14.71 1.80
C ILE A 60 -4.99 15.11 0.56
N VAL A 61 -3.65 15.10 0.66
CA VAL A 61 -2.76 15.12 -0.51
C VAL A 61 -2.51 13.69 -0.98
N ALA A 62 -2.80 13.39 -2.24
CA ALA A 62 -2.40 12.12 -2.83
C ALA A 62 -1.01 12.23 -3.46
N THR A 63 -0.13 11.26 -3.22
CA THR A 63 1.15 11.16 -3.93
C THR A 63 1.06 10.20 -5.12
N PRO A 64 2.04 10.25 -6.06
CA PRO A 64 2.15 9.25 -7.11
C PRO A 64 2.22 7.83 -6.55
N VAL A 65 1.71 6.88 -7.33
CA VAL A 65 1.83 5.45 -6.98
C VAL A 65 3.26 5.00 -7.19
N SER A 66 3.92 4.51 -6.12
CA SER A 66 5.26 3.94 -6.25
C SER A 66 5.20 2.49 -6.67
N LEU A 67 6.11 2.09 -7.56
CA LEU A 67 6.36 0.70 -7.92
C LEU A 67 7.58 0.17 -7.15
N PRO A 68 7.67 -1.13 -6.89
CA PRO A 68 8.90 -1.74 -6.38
C PRO A 68 9.94 -1.89 -7.50
N GLU A 69 11.21 -2.05 -7.14
CA GLU A 69 12.28 -2.34 -8.10
C GLU A 69 11.99 -3.64 -8.86
N GLY A 70 12.23 -3.63 -10.18
CA GLY A 70 12.03 -4.80 -11.05
C GLY A 70 10.59 -5.03 -11.51
N VAL A 71 9.65 -4.14 -11.16
CA VAL A 71 8.29 -4.12 -11.72
C VAL A 71 8.12 -2.87 -12.56
N ASP A 72 7.84 -3.07 -13.85
CA ASP A 72 7.55 -2.00 -14.79
C ASP A 72 6.05 -1.90 -15.03
N ALA A 73 5.51 -0.67 -15.08
CA ALA A 73 4.17 -0.39 -15.56
C ALA A 73 4.21 0.82 -16.51
N PRO A 74 3.39 0.85 -17.58
CA PRO A 74 3.24 2.05 -18.38
C PRO A 74 2.72 3.22 -17.54
N ASP A 75 3.18 4.45 -17.81
CA ASP A 75 2.70 5.66 -17.11
C ASP A 75 1.17 5.78 -17.14
N SER A 76 0.53 5.37 -18.25
CA SER A 76 -0.94 5.38 -18.37
C SER A 76 -1.65 4.47 -17.37
N VAL A 77 -1.01 3.38 -16.93
CA VAL A 77 -1.55 2.50 -15.88
C VAL A 77 -1.44 3.21 -14.54
N LEU A 78 -0.29 3.78 -14.20
CA LEU A 78 -0.10 4.48 -12.93
C LEU A 78 -1.04 5.68 -12.81
N THR A 79 -1.16 6.51 -13.85
CA THR A 79 -2.12 7.62 -13.89
C THR A 79 -3.56 7.13 -13.74
N TRP A 80 -3.91 5.96 -14.27
CA TRP A 80 -5.24 5.39 -14.07
C TRP A 80 -5.48 4.95 -12.61
N PHE A 81 -4.48 4.34 -11.95
CA PHE A 81 -4.56 4.03 -10.52
C PHE A 81 -4.72 5.30 -9.67
N GLU A 82 -3.92 6.33 -9.95
CA GLU A 82 -3.94 7.62 -9.26
C GLU A 82 -5.32 8.28 -9.36
N ASN A 83 -5.88 8.36 -10.58
CA ASN A 83 -7.23 8.91 -10.79
C ASN A 83 -8.31 8.13 -10.01
N LEU A 84 -8.24 6.79 -10.02
CA LEU A 84 -9.19 5.97 -9.25
C LEU A 84 -9.09 6.20 -7.75
N ILE A 85 -7.88 6.38 -7.22
CA ILE A 85 -7.65 6.68 -5.80
C ILE A 85 -8.24 8.04 -5.46
N GLU A 86 -7.91 9.08 -6.23
CA GLU A 86 -8.44 10.42 -6.00
C GLU A 86 -9.96 10.47 -6.07
N ASP A 87 -10.56 9.83 -7.08
CA ASP A 87 -12.00 9.81 -7.25
C ASP A 87 -12.71 9.07 -6.12
N ALA A 88 -12.13 7.96 -5.64
CA ALA A 88 -12.67 7.23 -4.50
C ALA A 88 -12.63 8.06 -3.21
N LEU A 89 -11.54 8.79 -2.95
CA LEU A 89 -11.41 9.69 -1.81
C LEU A 89 -12.41 10.86 -1.89
N ARG A 90 -12.56 11.50 -3.07
CA ARG A 90 -13.54 12.57 -3.27
C ARG A 90 -14.97 12.10 -3.07
N GLN A 91 -15.30 10.91 -3.59
CA GLN A 91 -16.62 10.30 -3.40
C GLN A 91 -16.91 9.97 -1.93
N ALA A 92 -15.87 9.66 -1.16
CA ALA A 92 -15.97 9.49 0.28
C ALA A 92 -16.14 10.82 1.04
N GLY A 93 -16.01 11.98 0.39
CA GLY A 93 -16.24 13.28 1.01
C GLY A 93 -14.99 14.04 1.44
N PHE A 94 -13.79 13.53 1.15
CA PHE A 94 -12.55 14.27 1.40
C PHE A 94 -12.31 15.35 0.34
N THR A 95 -11.70 16.45 0.76
CA THR A 95 -11.04 17.37 -0.18
C THR A 95 -9.72 16.75 -0.60
N VAL A 96 -9.50 16.56 -1.90
CA VAL A 96 -8.29 15.90 -2.42
C VAL A 96 -7.44 16.89 -3.19
N VAL A 97 -6.20 17.10 -2.74
CA VAL A 97 -5.16 17.77 -3.52
C VAL A 97 -4.64 16.76 -4.56
N PRO A 98 -4.76 17.05 -5.87
CA PRO A 98 -4.42 16.08 -6.93
C PRO A 98 -2.94 15.70 -6.94
N VAL A 99 -2.63 14.47 -7.34
CA VAL A 99 -1.29 13.92 -7.53
C VAL A 99 -0.43 14.82 -8.41
N GLN A 100 -0.98 15.34 -9.50
CA GLN A 100 -0.23 16.22 -10.39
C GLN A 100 0.26 17.50 -9.68
N THR A 101 -0.48 17.99 -8.68
CA THR A 101 -0.05 19.15 -7.89
C THR A 101 1.19 18.82 -7.05
N TYR A 102 1.21 17.64 -6.42
CA TYR A 102 2.38 17.14 -5.71
C TYR A 102 3.59 17.00 -6.66
N VAL A 103 3.37 16.38 -7.83
CA VAL A 103 4.41 16.17 -8.86
C VAL A 103 4.99 17.50 -9.36
N ASP A 104 4.14 18.49 -9.63
CA ASP A 104 4.57 19.79 -10.13
C ASP A 104 5.43 20.54 -9.10
N ILE A 105 5.05 20.51 -7.82
CA ILE A 105 5.82 21.12 -6.73
C ILE A 105 7.16 20.41 -6.58
N TRP A 106 7.15 19.07 -6.48
CA TRP A 106 8.37 18.29 -6.33
C TRP A 106 9.35 18.48 -7.48
N ASN A 107 8.87 18.44 -8.72
CA ASN A 107 9.71 18.62 -9.91
C ASN A 107 10.34 20.02 -9.95
N ARG A 108 9.60 21.05 -9.56
CA ARG A 108 10.14 22.41 -9.47
C ARG A 108 11.23 22.49 -8.40
N ILE A 109 10.98 21.98 -7.19
CA ILE A 109 11.97 21.96 -6.10
C ILE A 109 13.23 21.19 -6.53
N ASN A 110 13.08 20.02 -7.15
CA ASN A 110 14.20 19.23 -7.67
C ASN A 110 15.01 20.01 -8.72
N GLN A 111 14.32 20.70 -9.62
CA GLN A 111 14.95 21.53 -10.65
C GLN A 111 15.71 22.72 -10.04
N GLU A 112 15.11 23.40 -9.06
CA GLU A 112 15.70 24.54 -8.36
C GLU A 112 16.92 24.13 -7.51
N ALA A 113 16.91 22.92 -6.96
CA ALA A 113 18.05 22.31 -6.27
C ALA A 113 19.17 21.82 -7.24
N GLY A 114 18.92 21.81 -8.55
CA GLY A 114 19.83 21.29 -9.56
C GLY A 114 19.95 19.76 -9.57
N GLY A 115 18.93 19.05 -9.08
CA GLY A 115 18.93 17.61 -8.89
C GLY A 115 19.32 17.18 -7.47
N PHE A 116 18.75 16.06 -7.02
CA PHE A 116 19.09 15.42 -5.74
C PHE A 116 20.22 14.37 -5.85
N PHE A 117 20.81 14.18 -7.02
CA PHE A 117 21.83 13.16 -7.25
C PHE A 117 23.16 13.79 -7.66
N ASP A 118 24.25 13.25 -7.11
CA ASP A 118 25.59 13.62 -7.53
C ASP A 118 25.86 13.09 -8.96
N PRO A 119 26.23 13.98 -9.91
CA PRO A 119 26.34 13.61 -11.33
C PRO A 119 27.55 12.71 -11.63
N PHE A 120 28.50 12.55 -10.71
CA PHE A 120 29.69 11.74 -10.91
C PHE A 120 29.53 10.32 -10.34
N THR A 121 28.87 10.21 -9.20
CA THR A 121 28.69 8.95 -8.46
C THR A 121 27.32 8.32 -8.68
N GLY A 122 26.32 9.11 -9.09
CA GLY A 122 24.92 8.69 -9.17
C GLY A 122 24.28 8.45 -7.79
N GLN A 123 24.99 8.78 -6.70
CA GLN A 123 24.44 8.65 -5.35
C GLN A 123 23.55 9.86 -5.04
N ARG A 124 22.49 9.62 -4.25
CA ARG A 124 21.65 10.71 -3.76
C ARG A 124 22.43 11.57 -2.76
N ASP A 125 22.39 12.89 -2.96
CA ASP A 125 22.81 13.88 -1.97
C ASP A 125 21.70 14.00 -0.93
N GLU A 126 21.82 13.24 0.16
CA GLU A 126 20.78 13.13 1.19
C GLU A 126 20.41 14.50 1.79
N ALA A 127 21.40 15.39 1.96
CA ALA A 127 21.14 16.72 2.53
C ALA A 127 20.26 17.58 1.60
N ARG A 128 20.48 17.50 0.27
CA ARG A 128 19.62 18.19 -0.69
C ARG A 128 18.24 17.55 -0.78
N TYR A 129 18.17 16.23 -0.75
CA TYR A 129 16.91 15.50 -0.79
C TYR A 129 16.05 15.83 0.43
N GLU A 130 16.61 15.77 1.64
CA GLU A 130 15.91 16.13 2.88
C GLU A 130 15.45 17.59 2.87
N ALA A 131 16.29 18.52 2.37
CA ALA A 131 15.90 19.92 2.20
C ALA A 131 14.72 20.09 1.22
N GLY A 132 14.76 19.38 0.09
CA GLY A 132 13.68 19.39 -0.89
C GLY A 132 12.39 18.79 -0.36
N VAL A 133 12.47 17.71 0.43
CA VAL A 133 11.30 17.13 1.12
C VAL A 133 10.73 18.14 2.11
N SER A 134 11.56 18.80 2.93
CA SER A 134 11.09 19.84 3.85
C SER A 134 10.36 20.97 3.12
N GLU A 135 10.94 21.47 2.03
CA GLU A 135 10.36 22.55 1.22
C GLU A 135 9.02 22.13 0.57
N LEU A 136 8.92 20.89 0.08
CA LEU A 136 7.68 20.33 -0.44
C LEU A 136 6.57 20.35 0.61
N PHE A 137 6.86 19.88 1.82
CA PHE A 137 5.87 19.84 2.90
C PHE A 137 5.47 21.25 3.36
N ASP A 138 6.42 22.18 3.43
CA ASP A 138 6.13 23.58 3.79
C ASP A 138 5.21 24.24 2.77
N GLU A 139 5.47 24.04 1.47
CA GLU A 139 4.61 24.57 0.42
C GLU A 139 3.23 23.92 0.39
N LEU A 140 3.13 22.61 0.61
CA LEU A 140 1.84 21.93 0.72
C LEU A 140 1.02 22.50 1.88
N ARG A 141 1.64 22.74 3.05
CA ARG A 141 1.00 23.37 4.21
C ARG A 141 0.53 24.80 3.90
N GLU A 142 1.37 25.61 3.27
CA GLU A 142 1.06 27.01 2.97
C GLU A 142 -0.09 27.13 1.95
N ARG A 143 -0.08 26.30 0.90
CA ARG A 143 -1.00 26.45 -0.24
C ARG A 143 -2.33 25.73 -0.06
N PHE A 144 -2.32 24.58 0.62
CA PHE A 144 -3.48 23.70 0.68
C PHE A 144 -3.93 23.38 2.10
N SER A 145 -3.09 23.66 3.11
CA SER A 145 -3.35 23.33 4.52
C SER A 145 -3.90 21.91 4.71
N PRO A 146 -3.25 20.88 4.13
CA PRO A 146 -3.76 19.52 4.21
C PRO A 146 -3.63 18.98 5.64
N ASP A 147 -4.53 18.05 5.99
CA ASP A 147 -4.51 17.37 7.28
C ASP A 147 -3.64 16.11 7.21
N ALA A 148 -3.57 15.50 6.02
CA ALA A 148 -2.87 14.24 5.80
C ALA A 148 -2.33 14.08 4.37
N ILE A 149 -1.38 13.15 4.22
CA ILE A 149 -0.84 12.71 2.93
C ILE A 149 -1.06 11.20 2.79
N LEU A 150 -1.60 10.80 1.64
CA LEU A 150 -1.77 9.41 1.24
C LEU A 150 -0.62 8.96 0.35
N TYR A 151 0.00 7.85 0.75
CA TYR A 151 1.04 7.16 0.02
C TYR A 151 0.51 5.82 -0.50
N PRO A 152 0.07 5.76 -1.76
CA PRO A 152 -0.18 4.49 -2.42
C PRO A 152 1.14 3.88 -2.90
N GLU A 153 1.44 2.68 -2.44
CA GLU A 153 2.70 1.99 -2.73
C GLU A 153 2.43 0.55 -3.15
N MET A 154 3.09 0.12 -4.22
CA MET A 154 3.13 -1.27 -4.60
C MET A 154 4.39 -1.95 -4.08
N TRP A 155 4.26 -3.17 -3.59
CA TRP A 155 5.34 -3.92 -2.99
C TRP A 155 5.23 -5.42 -3.30
N ILE A 156 6.39 -6.05 -3.44
CA ILE A 156 6.50 -7.49 -3.70
C ILE A 156 6.41 -8.24 -2.38
N VAL A 157 5.52 -9.23 -2.32
CA VAL A 157 5.34 -10.13 -1.18
C VAL A 157 5.53 -11.58 -1.62
N GLU A 158 5.92 -12.44 -0.68
CA GLU A 158 5.85 -13.89 -0.87
C GLU A 158 4.43 -14.36 -0.55
N ALA A 159 3.72 -14.86 -1.54
CA ALA A 159 2.36 -15.37 -1.42
C ALA A 159 2.35 -16.90 -1.26
N PRO A 160 1.97 -17.44 -0.09
CA PRO A 160 1.86 -18.87 0.12
C PRO A 160 0.94 -19.54 -0.89
N THR A 161 1.36 -20.70 -1.39
CA THR A 161 0.61 -21.49 -2.36
C THR A 161 -0.01 -22.73 -1.70
N SER A 162 -1.25 -23.03 -2.06
CA SER A 162 -1.92 -24.27 -1.66
C SER A 162 -3.06 -24.59 -2.62
N GLY A 163 -3.14 -25.86 -3.06
CA GLY A 163 -4.17 -26.31 -3.98
C GLY A 163 -4.14 -25.61 -5.34
N GLY A 164 -2.96 -25.21 -5.81
CA GLY A 164 -2.77 -24.50 -7.07
C GLY A 164 -3.13 -23.01 -7.06
N HIS A 165 -3.32 -22.43 -5.88
CA HIS A 165 -3.65 -21.02 -5.69
C HIS A 165 -2.65 -20.36 -4.74
N ALA A 166 -2.27 -19.11 -5.03
CA ALA A 166 -1.56 -18.23 -4.11
C ALA A 166 -2.56 -17.37 -3.33
N ARG A 167 -2.27 -17.08 -2.05
CA ARG A 167 -3.09 -16.21 -1.18
C ARG A 167 -2.22 -15.24 -0.42
N TRP A 168 -2.53 -13.95 -0.47
CA TRP A 168 -1.80 -12.89 0.22
C TRP A 168 -2.70 -11.65 0.32
N ASP A 169 -2.58 -10.87 1.40
CA ASP A 169 -3.28 -9.58 1.60
C ASP A 169 -4.76 -9.58 1.15
N GLY A 170 -5.49 -10.62 1.58
CA GLY A 170 -6.91 -10.82 1.24
C GLY A 170 -7.22 -11.32 -0.18
N ALA A 171 -6.25 -11.29 -1.09
CA ALA A 171 -6.39 -11.79 -2.45
C ALA A 171 -6.16 -13.30 -2.56
N THR A 172 -6.70 -13.89 -3.63
CA THR A 172 -6.45 -15.28 -4.02
C THR A 172 -6.38 -15.37 -5.54
N GLN A 173 -5.31 -15.96 -6.07
CA GLN A 173 -5.14 -16.12 -7.53
C GLN A 173 -4.66 -17.51 -7.91
N PRO A 174 -5.08 -18.03 -9.07
CA PRO A 174 -4.59 -19.30 -9.59
C PRO A 174 -3.13 -19.15 -10.05
N VAL A 175 -2.27 -20.06 -9.60
CA VAL A 175 -0.85 -20.08 -9.99
C VAL A 175 -0.44 -21.43 -10.59
N GLY A 176 -1.36 -22.39 -10.61
CA GLY A 176 -1.12 -23.76 -11.07
C GLY A 176 -0.54 -24.66 -9.98
N THR A 177 -0.61 -25.97 -10.18
CA THR A 177 -0.19 -26.96 -9.18
C THR A 177 1.30 -27.25 -9.29
N SER A 178 2.05 -26.96 -8.23
CA SER A 178 3.45 -27.33 -8.09
C SER A 178 3.77 -27.72 -6.63
N ALA A 179 5.00 -28.19 -6.39
CA ALA A 179 5.49 -28.48 -5.03
C ALA A 179 6.07 -27.24 -4.31
N VAL A 180 6.14 -26.08 -4.96
CA VAL A 180 6.62 -24.84 -4.35
C VAL A 180 5.55 -24.33 -3.38
N SER A 181 5.98 -23.84 -2.21
CA SER A 181 5.12 -23.39 -1.12
C SER A 181 4.76 -21.89 -1.15
N ALA A 182 5.40 -21.10 -2.00
CA ALA A 182 5.14 -19.67 -2.18
C ALA A 182 5.55 -19.21 -3.60
N VAL A 183 4.97 -18.10 -4.06
CA VAL A 183 5.37 -17.39 -5.29
C VAL A 183 5.47 -15.89 -5.00
N LEU A 184 6.13 -15.13 -5.85
CA LEU A 184 6.10 -13.67 -5.73
C LEU A 184 4.76 -13.12 -6.20
N ALA A 185 4.25 -12.13 -5.48
CA ALA A 185 3.05 -11.41 -5.82
C ALA A 185 3.18 -9.92 -5.47
N LEU A 186 2.34 -9.11 -6.08
CA LEU A 186 2.27 -7.68 -5.89
C LEU A 186 1.06 -7.37 -5.00
N SER A 187 1.24 -6.44 -4.08
CA SER A 187 0.17 -5.84 -3.30
C SER A 187 0.17 -4.33 -3.50
N LEU A 188 -1.00 -3.71 -3.32
CA LEU A 188 -1.14 -2.27 -3.20
C LEU A 188 -1.40 -1.95 -1.73
N ALA A 189 -0.45 -1.26 -1.10
CA ALA A 189 -0.59 -0.68 0.22
C ALA A 189 -1.01 0.79 0.11
N THR A 190 -1.81 1.24 1.06
CA THR A 190 -2.21 2.64 1.21
C THR A 190 -1.91 3.05 2.64
N VAL A 191 -0.97 3.98 2.80
CA VAL A 191 -0.56 4.51 4.09
C VAL A 191 -0.93 5.98 4.15
N LEU A 192 -1.69 6.38 5.16
CA LEU A 192 -2.03 7.78 5.41
C LEU A 192 -1.27 8.27 6.64
N GLN A 193 -0.55 9.38 6.49
CA GLN A 193 0.14 10.05 7.59
C GLN A 193 -0.40 11.46 7.77
N ASP A 194 -0.42 11.96 9.01
CA ASP A 194 -0.61 13.39 9.23
C ASP A 194 0.60 14.20 8.75
N MET A 195 0.47 15.52 8.77
CA MET A 195 1.54 16.42 8.33
C MET A 195 2.78 16.41 9.23
N ASP A 196 2.74 15.75 10.39
CA ASP A 196 3.88 15.54 11.28
C ASP A 196 4.52 14.15 11.08
N GLY A 197 3.99 13.34 10.15
CA GLY A 197 4.49 12.02 9.79
C GLY A 197 3.94 10.88 10.64
N ALA A 198 2.96 11.13 11.51
CA ALA A 198 2.33 10.07 12.28
C ALA A 198 1.34 9.29 11.41
N GLU A 199 1.50 7.97 11.36
CA GLU A 199 0.62 7.09 10.61
C GLU A 199 -0.77 7.02 11.26
N LEU A 200 -1.80 7.38 10.50
CA LEU A 200 -3.20 7.42 10.95
C LEU A 200 -3.98 6.19 10.46
N TYR A 201 -3.62 5.70 9.27
CA TYR A 201 -4.29 4.60 8.59
C TYR A 201 -3.28 3.81 7.76
N SER A 202 -3.40 2.48 7.77
CA SER A 202 -2.63 1.61 6.89
C SER A 202 -3.37 0.34 6.58
N ASN A 203 -3.43 0.03 5.29
CA ASN A 203 -4.07 -1.16 4.78
C ASN A 203 -3.39 -1.60 3.47
N ALA A 204 -3.59 -2.85 3.11
CA ALA A 204 -3.08 -3.39 1.85
C ALA A 204 -4.05 -4.40 1.26
N TRP A 205 -4.01 -4.53 -0.07
CA TRP A 205 -4.71 -5.60 -0.77
C TRP A 205 -3.87 -6.18 -1.88
N GLY A 206 -3.97 -7.51 -2.04
CA GLY A 206 -3.24 -8.21 -3.09
C GLY A 206 -3.73 -7.85 -4.48
N LEU A 207 -2.79 -7.54 -5.38
CA LEU A 207 -3.06 -7.06 -6.73
C LEU A 207 -2.91 -8.17 -7.77
N GLU A 208 -1.72 -8.73 -7.93
CA GLU A 208 -1.44 -9.74 -8.96
C GLU A 208 -0.23 -10.62 -8.61
N VAL A 209 -0.26 -11.91 -8.99
CA VAL A 209 0.95 -12.76 -8.93
C VAL A 209 1.97 -12.34 -9.98
N LEU A 210 3.25 -12.38 -9.64
CA LEU A 210 4.33 -12.06 -10.58
C LEU A 210 4.83 -13.30 -11.33
N GLU A 211 4.38 -14.50 -10.92
CA GLU A 211 4.82 -15.77 -11.47
C GLU A 211 3.66 -16.77 -11.60
N VAL A 212 3.66 -17.54 -12.69
CA VAL A 212 2.68 -18.60 -12.95
C VAL A 212 3.35 -19.92 -13.33
N TYR A 213 2.76 -21.05 -12.94
CA TYR A 213 3.33 -22.37 -13.19
C TYR A 213 3.15 -22.78 -14.66
N ASN A 214 4.26 -22.90 -15.38
CA ASN A 214 4.28 -23.44 -16.73
C ASN A 214 4.37 -24.98 -16.68
N ARG A 215 3.28 -25.67 -17.06
CA ARG A 215 3.21 -27.14 -17.04
C ARG A 215 4.20 -27.82 -18.00
N SER A 216 4.49 -27.21 -19.14
CA SER A 216 5.40 -27.77 -20.15
C SER A 216 6.85 -27.75 -19.67
N LEU A 217 7.25 -26.64 -19.04
CA LEU A 217 8.59 -26.46 -18.50
C LEU A 217 8.74 -26.99 -17.06
N ARG A 218 7.61 -27.24 -16.39
CA ARG A 218 7.51 -27.66 -14.98
C ARG A 218 8.18 -26.68 -14.00
N VAL A 219 8.16 -25.40 -14.32
CA VAL A 219 8.72 -24.31 -13.50
C VAL A 219 7.75 -23.14 -13.44
N PHE A 220 7.90 -22.30 -12.43
CA PHE A 220 7.30 -20.97 -12.47
C PHE A 220 8.04 -20.11 -13.48
N VAL A 221 7.27 -19.34 -14.23
CA VAL A 221 7.79 -18.34 -15.16
C VAL A 221 7.20 -16.99 -14.79
N PRO A 222 7.94 -15.89 -14.95
CA PRO A 222 7.41 -14.56 -14.74
C PRO A 222 6.18 -14.31 -15.62
N VAL A 223 5.21 -13.56 -15.08
CA VAL A 223 4.12 -12.99 -15.88
C VAL A 223 4.70 -11.94 -16.82
N PRO A 224 4.40 -11.96 -18.13
CA PRO A 224 4.87 -10.93 -19.06
C PRO A 224 4.42 -9.53 -18.62
N SER A 225 5.28 -8.52 -18.79
CA SER A 225 4.97 -7.15 -18.35
C SER A 225 3.75 -6.56 -19.06
N GLU A 226 3.44 -7.00 -20.28
CA GLU A 226 2.23 -6.59 -21.01
C GLU A 226 0.93 -7.19 -20.44
N ASP A 227 1.03 -8.28 -19.67
CA ASP A 227 -0.11 -8.93 -19.01
C ASP A 227 -0.32 -8.40 -17.59
N LEU A 228 0.73 -7.85 -16.97
CA LEU A 228 0.63 -7.18 -15.67
C LEU A 228 -0.34 -6.00 -15.75
N PHE A 229 -1.20 -5.88 -14.75
CA PHE A 229 -2.23 -4.83 -14.66
C PHE A 229 -3.28 -4.84 -15.77
N ALA A 230 -3.33 -5.85 -16.64
CA ALA A 230 -4.29 -5.90 -17.76
C ALA A 230 -5.75 -6.10 -17.30
N ASP A 231 -5.97 -6.76 -16.14
CA ASP A 231 -7.31 -6.97 -15.58
C ASP A 231 -7.77 -5.76 -14.76
N GLN A 232 -8.57 -4.91 -15.40
CA GLN A 232 -9.10 -3.70 -14.78
C GLN A 232 -10.02 -3.99 -13.59
N GLU A 233 -10.85 -5.04 -13.65
CA GLU A 233 -11.80 -5.37 -12.57
C GLU A 233 -11.05 -5.75 -11.29
N ARG A 234 -10.01 -6.58 -11.43
CA ARG A 234 -9.12 -6.96 -10.34
C ARG A 234 -8.39 -5.74 -9.77
N ASN A 235 -7.83 -4.88 -10.63
CA ASN A 235 -7.11 -3.71 -10.17
C ASN A 235 -8.02 -2.72 -9.42
N THR A 236 -9.22 -2.44 -9.96
CA THR A 236 -10.22 -1.60 -9.28
C THR A 236 -10.61 -2.22 -7.93
N THR A 237 -10.82 -3.54 -7.89
CA THR A 237 -11.12 -4.23 -6.63
C THR A 237 -10.00 -4.06 -5.61
N ALA A 238 -8.74 -4.20 -6.02
CA ALA A 238 -7.60 -4.04 -5.12
C ALA A 238 -7.48 -2.61 -4.60
N ILE A 239 -7.68 -1.58 -5.44
CA ILE A 239 -7.70 -0.17 -5.03
C ILE A 239 -8.81 0.07 -4.00
N THR A 240 -10.04 -0.33 -4.31
CA THR A 240 -11.19 -0.17 -3.41
C THR A 240 -10.95 -0.88 -2.08
N LYS A 241 -10.34 -2.07 -2.09
CA LYS A 241 -10.07 -2.84 -0.87
C LYS A 241 -8.90 -2.30 -0.05
N ALA A 242 -7.85 -1.77 -0.70
CA ALA A 242 -6.74 -1.11 -0.02
C ALA A 242 -7.23 0.18 0.67
N LEU A 243 -7.99 1.02 -0.04
CA LEU A 243 -8.64 2.18 0.56
C LEU A 243 -9.67 1.78 1.62
N GLY A 244 -10.37 0.66 1.44
CA GLY A 244 -11.14 -0.02 2.47
C GLY A 244 -12.03 0.90 3.29
N HIS A 245 -11.85 0.88 4.61
CA HIS A 245 -12.67 1.68 5.52
C HIS A 245 -12.48 3.19 5.37
N LEU A 246 -11.41 3.67 4.74
CA LEU A 246 -11.23 5.11 4.49
C LEU A 246 -12.37 5.68 3.65
N ILE A 247 -12.86 4.90 2.68
CA ILE A 247 -13.92 5.31 1.74
C ILE A 247 -15.33 4.82 2.13
N ASP A 248 -15.45 3.98 3.16
CA ASP A 248 -16.74 3.45 3.67
C ASP A 248 -17.29 4.29 4.84
N GLN A 249 -17.43 5.60 4.67
CA GLN A 249 -17.91 6.51 5.73
C GLN A 249 -19.37 6.27 6.19
N SER A 250 -20.11 5.40 5.50
CA SER A 250 -21.56 5.23 5.63
C SER A 250 -22.03 4.33 6.77
N THR A 251 -21.15 3.83 7.65
CA THR A 251 -21.55 2.92 8.76
C THR A 251 -21.49 3.50 10.17
N THR A 252 -21.11 4.77 10.35
CA THR A 252 -21.00 5.36 11.70
C THR A 252 -22.34 5.86 12.26
N ASP A 253 -23.44 5.85 11.50
CA ASP A 253 -24.71 6.42 11.94
C ASP A 253 -25.83 5.38 12.16
N THR A 254 -25.85 4.78 13.35
CA THR A 254 -27.08 4.59 14.16
C THR A 254 -26.71 4.03 15.53
N GLY A 255 -25.97 4.82 16.30
CA GLY A 255 -25.99 4.72 17.76
C GLY A 255 -27.39 5.06 18.25
N THR A 256 -28.31 4.08 18.18
CA THR A 256 -29.62 4.16 18.83
C THR A 256 -29.36 4.30 20.31
N VAL A 257 -29.44 5.51 20.84
CA VAL A 257 -29.49 5.77 22.27
C VAL A 257 -30.75 5.06 22.78
N PRO A 258 -30.66 4.02 23.64
CA PRO A 258 -31.85 3.42 24.21
C PRO A 258 -32.55 4.50 25.03
N ALA A 259 -33.80 4.81 24.67
CA ALA A 259 -34.65 5.67 25.46
C ALA A 259 -34.79 5.06 26.85
N ALA A 260 -34.31 5.78 27.87
CA ALA A 260 -34.56 5.45 29.25
C ALA A 260 -36.07 5.60 29.53
N HIS A 261 -36.71 4.50 29.92
CA HIS A 261 -38.06 4.47 30.48
C HIS A 261 -38.00 4.32 32.00
#